data_AF-A0A967GLT8-F1
#
_entry.id   AF-A0A967GLT8-F1
#
_cell.length_a   1.000
_cell.length_b   1.000
_cell.length_c   1.000
_cell.angle_alpha   90.00
_cell.angle_beta   90.00
_cell.angle_gamma   90.00
#
_symmetry.space_group_name_H-M   'P 1'
#
loop_
_entity.id
_entity.type
_entity.pdbx_description
1 polymer ?
#
loop_
_entity_poly.entity_id
_entity_poly.type
_entity_poly.pdbx_seq_one_letter_code
_entity_poly.pdbx_strand_id
1 'polypeptide(L)'
;GRLGGYGALNQSGLVCLLSLVLGEKCGIDHPEVREAIERGNRFFGFFIGKGTVPYGDHRPKRDEHDDNGKNSIAAVLFDVQDHREGARFFSRMAVASYGERERGHTGNYFSYLWGGPGACRAGPEAAAAFLKEQRWYFDLSRSFDGRFRYQGGAASRGAEHKYGHFDCTGAFLLSYLLPEGRLFVTGKGSSRSGFLAGELLADTIAAGRGFDSWGKGLPHYRQFTSDRLMDLLTSWSPVVRFRAARVLAERPE
;
A
#
# COMPACT_ATOMS: atom_id res chain seq x y z
N GLY A 1 -18.67 2.13 -11.54
CA GLY A 1 -19.97 1.44 -11.59
C GLY A 1 -21.09 2.43 -11.32
N ARG A 2 -22.31 1.93 -11.05
CA ARG A 2 -23.52 2.74 -10.80
C ARG A 2 -23.51 3.46 -9.44
N LEU A 3 -22.49 3.23 -8.61
CA LEU A 3 -22.30 3.89 -7.32
C LEU A 3 -21.33 5.06 -7.49
N GLY A 4 -21.80 6.18 -8.04
CA GLY A 4 -21.00 7.39 -8.12
C GLY A 4 -20.64 7.91 -6.72
N GLY A 5 -19.36 8.19 -6.48
CA GLY A 5 -18.88 8.84 -5.25
C GLY A 5 -18.38 7.90 -4.15
N TYR A 6 -18.56 8.29 -2.88
CA TYR A 6 -18.10 7.58 -1.67
C TYR A 6 -19.01 6.42 -1.21
N GLY A 7 -19.99 6.00 -2.03
CA GLY A 7 -20.97 4.97 -1.65
C GLY A 7 -20.37 3.58 -1.40
N ALA A 8 -19.18 3.30 -1.94
CA ALA A 8 -18.39 2.10 -1.63
C ALA A 8 -17.03 2.53 -1.08
N LEU A 9 -16.77 2.31 0.21
CA LEU A 9 -15.51 2.68 0.87
C LEU A 9 -14.53 1.50 0.80
N ASN A 10 -13.72 1.43 -0.25
CA ASN A 10 -12.86 0.26 -0.49
C ASN A 10 -11.81 0.04 0.60
N GLN A 11 -11.35 1.10 1.29
CA GLN A 11 -10.43 0.95 2.41
C GLN A 11 -11.06 0.10 3.52
N SER A 12 -12.29 0.43 3.92
CA SER A 12 -13.05 -0.35 4.91
C SER A 12 -13.49 -1.70 4.35
N GLY A 13 -13.90 -1.74 3.07
CA GLY A 13 -14.31 -2.97 2.39
C GLY A 13 -13.21 -4.03 2.35
N LEU A 14 -11.96 -3.64 2.14
CA LEU A 14 -10.80 -4.54 2.23
C LEU A 14 -10.65 -5.14 3.63
N VAL A 15 -10.84 -4.33 4.69
CA VAL A 15 -10.77 -4.80 6.08
C VAL A 15 -11.92 -5.75 6.41
N CYS A 16 -13.15 -5.43 5.98
CA CYS A 16 -14.30 -6.30 6.16
C CYS A 16 -14.10 -7.66 5.45
N LEU A 17 -13.60 -7.63 4.21
CA LEU A 17 -13.30 -8.86 3.46
C LEU A 17 -12.19 -9.68 4.13
N LEU A 18 -11.11 -9.03 4.58
CA LEU A 18 -10.06 -9.69 5.36
C LEU A 18 -10.63 -10.35 6.63
N SER A 19 -11.57 -9.69 7.33
CA SER A 19 -12.20 -10.30 8.51
C SER A 19 -13.01 -11.55 8.20
N LEU A 20 -13.69 -11.61 7.04
CA LEU A 20 -14.42 -12.81 6.60
C LEU A 20 -13.47 -13.97 6.34
N VAL A 21 -12.36 -13.70 5.62
CA VAL A 21 -11.32 -14.70 5.36
C VAL A 21 -10.69 -15.23 6.65
N LEU A 22 -10.39 -14.34 7.60
CA LEU A 22 -9.90 -14.77 8.92
C LEU A 22 -10.96 -15.55 9.70
N GLY A 23 -12.24 -15.23 9.50
CA GLY A 23 -13.36 -16.00 10.03
C GLY A 23 -13.34 -17.46 9.57
N GLU A 24 -13.13 -17.71 8.27
CA GLU A 24 -12.97 -19.09 7.76
C GLU A 24 -11.76 -19.80 8.38
N LYS A 25 -10.63 -19.10 8.54
CA LYS A 25 -9.44 -19.66 9.23
C LYS A 25 -9.71 -20.00 10.70
N CYS A 26 -10.75 -19.41 11.30
CA CYS A 26 -11.23 -19.70 12.65
C CYS A 26 -12.37 -20.74 12.69
N GLY A 27 -12.72 -21.36 11.56
CA GLY A 27 -13.71 -22.44 11.50
C GLY A 27 -15.14 -22.00 11.17
N ILE A 28 -15.36 -20.75 10.75
CA ILE A 28 -16.66 -20.34 10.20
C ILE A 28 -16.84 -21.00 8.83
N ASP A 29 -17.83 -21.88 8.68
CA ASP A 29 -18.25 -22.44 7.40
C ASP A 29 -19.71 -22.08 7.13
N HIS A 30 -19.92 -21.07 6.29
CA HIS A 30 -21.25 -20.65 5.86
C HIS A 30 -21.22 -20.25 4.37
N PRO A 31 -22.21 -20.69 3.56
CA PRO A 31 -22.21 -20.42 2.12
C PRO A 31 -22.18 -18.93 1.77
N GLU A 32 -22.89 -18.08 2.54
CA GLU A 32 -22.88 -16.63 2.31
C GLU A 32 -21.50 -15.99 2.57
N VAL A 33 -20.73 -16.52 3.52
CA VAL A 33 -19.37 -16.03 3.81
C VAL A 33 -18.44 -16.38 2.65
N ARG A 34 -18.50 -17.63 2.17
CA ARG A 34 -17.75 -18.08 0.98
C ARG A 34 -18.10 -17.24 -0.25
N GLU A 35 -19.38 -17.03 -0.50
CA GLU A 35 -19.83 -16.22 -1.63
C GLU A 35 -19.36 -14.76 -1.53
N ALA A 36 -19.42 -14.16 -0.34
CA ALA A 36 -18.91 -12.81 -0.10
C ALA A 36 -17.40 -12.73 -0.35
N ILE A 37 -16.63 -13.74 0.09
CA ILE A 37 -15.18 -13.82 -0.14
C ILE A 37 -14.88 -13.92 -1.63
N GLU A 38 -15.56 -14.82 -2.35
CA GLU A 38 -15.38 -14.98 -3.80
C GLU A 38 -15.69 -13.69 -4.58
N ARG A 39 -16.82 -13.03 -4.27
CA ARG A 39 -17.21 -11.76 -4.89
C ARG A 39 -16.19 -10.66 -4.58
N GLY A 40 -15.73 -10.59 -3.34
CA GLY A 40 -14.70 -9.65 -2.89
C GLY A 40 -13.36 -9.86 -3.60
N ASN A 41 -12.91 -11.11 -3.72
CA ASN A 41 -11.69 -11.47 -4.43
C ASN A 41 -11.77 -11.11 -5.92
N ARG A 42 -12.90 -11.37 -6.59
CA ARG A 42 -13.11 -10.93 -7.98
C ARG A 42 -13.03 -9.41 -8.11
N PHE A 43 -13.66 -8.68 -7.19
CA PHE A 43 -13.65 -7.22 -7.21
C PHE A 43 -12.25 -6.63 -6.98
N PHE A 44 -11.56 -7.02 -5.89
CA PHE A 44 -10.23 -6.47 -5.60
C PHE A 44 -9.15 -7.03 -6.53
N GLY A 45 -9.33 -8.27 -7.01
CA GLY A 45 -8.46 -8.91 -7.99
C GLY A 45 -8.45 -8.16 -9.33
N PHE A 46 -9.53 -7.45 -9.67
CA PHE A 46 -9.57 -6.58 -10.86
C PHE A 46 -8.42 -5.57 -10.91
N PHE A 47 -7.91 -5.10 -9.77
CA PHE A 47 -6.87 -4.06 -9.70
C PHE A 47 -5.45 -4.59 -9.89
N ILE A 48 -5.26 -5.91 -9.86
CA ILE A 48 -3.96 -6.56 -10.07
C ILE A 48 -3.40 -6.12 -11.44
N GLY A 49 -2.16 -5.62 -11.44
CA GLY A 49 -1.47 -5.13 -12.63
C GLY A 49 -1.96 -3.76 -13.17
N LYS A 50 -3.06 -3.22 -12.64
CA LYS A 50 -3.69 -1.99 -13.17
C LYS A 50 -3.38 -0.74 -12.35
N GLY A 51 -3.14 -0.88 -11.04
CA GLY A 51 -2.84 0.25 -10.17
C GLY A 51 -3.35 0.05 -8.76
N THR A 52 -3.42 1.17 -8.03
CA THR A 52 -3.82 1.21 -6.63
C THR A 52 -5.33 1.10 -6.50
N VAL A 53 -5.77 0.30 -5.52
CA VAL A 53 -7.19 0.15 -5.18
C VAL A 53 -7.76 1.55 -4.92
N PRO A 54 -8.82 1.96 -5.63
CA PRO A 54 -9.42 3.28 -5.51
C PRO A 54 -10.09 3.48 -4.15
N TYR A 55 -10.31 4.71 -3.70
CA TYR A 55 -11.02 4.94 -2.42
C TYR A 55 -12.51 4.63 -2.56
N GLY A 56 -13.10 5.08 -3.67
CA GLY A 56 -14.48 4.81 -4.07
C GLY A 56 -14.60 3.84 -5.25
N ASP A 57 -15.78 3.77 -5.86
CA ASP A 57 -16.01 3.06 -7.14
C ASP A 57 -15.54 3.92 -8.32
N HIS A 58 -14.22 3.93 -8.54
CA HIS A 58 -13.60 4.65 -9.65
C HIS A 58 -12.46 3.85 -10.30
N ARG A 59 -11.85 4.40 -11.35
CA ARG A 59 -10.68 3.79 -11.99
C ARG A 59 -9.54 3.58 -10.99
N PRO A 60 -8.66 2.58 -11.20
CA PRO A 60 -7.45 2.40 -10.40
C PRO A 60 -6.69 3.73 -10.27
N LYS A 61 -6.23 4.06 -9.06
CA LYS A 61 -5.29 5.18 -8.88
C LYS A 61 -3.96 4.79 -9.50
N ARG A 62 -3.32 5.74 -10.21
CA ARG A 62 -2.10 5.51 -10.99
C ARG A 62 -0.96 6.47 -10.63
N ASP A 63 -1.22 7.45 -9.78
CA ASP A 63 -0.26 8.45 -9.33
C ASP A 63 0.46 8.06 -8.03
N GLU A 64 -0.01 7.02 -7.33
CA GLU A 64 0.56 6.49 -6.08
C GLU A 64 0.55 4.95 -6.08
N HIS A 65 1.57 4.36 -5.47
CA HIS A 65 1.70 2.94 -5.19
C HIS A 65 0.87 2.47 -4.00
N ASP A 66 0.55 3.33 -3.05
CA ASP A 66 -0.43 3.04 -1.99
C ASP A 66 -1.05 4.33 -1.45
N ASP A 67 -2.25 4.22 -0.91
CA ASP A 67 -3.01 5.34 -0.35
C ASP A 67 -3.93 4.78 0.73
N ASN A 68 -3.87 5.33 1.95
CA ASN A 68 -4.60 4.80 3.12
C ASN A 68 -4.35 3.31 3.41
N GLY A 69 -3.21 2.77 2.99
CA GLY A 69 -2.91 1.35 3.22
C GLY A 69 -3.72 0.38 2.37
N LYS A 70 -4.49 0.82 1.36
CA LYS A 70 -5.39 -0.06 0.60
C LYS A 70 -4.66 -1.19 -0.11
N ASN A 71 -3.56 -0.89 -0.81
CA ASN A 71 -2.78 -1.94 -1.45
C ASN A 71 -2.08 -2.81 -0.40
N SER A 72 -1.66 -2.21 0.72
CA SER A 72 -1.07 -2.97 1.81
C SER A 72 -2.05 -3.97 2.46
N ILE A 73 -3.32 -3.59 2.64
CA ILE A 73 -4.38 -4.50 3.11
C ILE A 73 -4.64 -5.58 2.04
N ALA A 74 -4.71 -5.19 0.76
CA ALA A 74 -4.89 -6.15 -0.33
C ALA A 74 -3.76 -7.19 -0.37
N ALA A 75 -2.51 -6.77 -0.14
CA ALA A 75 -1.37 -7.69 -0.03
C ALA A 75 -1.59 -8.74 1.07
N VAL A 76 -2.00 -8.30 2.26
CA VAL A 76 -2.30 -9.21 3.38
C VAL A 76 -3.49 -10.11 3.03
N LEU A 77 -4.59 -9.55 2.52
CA LEU A 77 -5.80 -10.28 2.13
C LEU A 77 -5.53 -11.40 1.14
N PHE A 78 -4.74 -11.14 0.09
CA PHE A 78 -4.44 -12.16 -0.91
C PHE A 78 -3.42 -13.17 -0.41
N ASP A 79 -2.44 -12.77 0.40
CA ASP A 79 -1.45 -13.68 0.99
C ASP A 79 -2.09 -14.71 1.93
N VAL A 80 -3.01 -14.29 2.82
CA VAL A 80 -3.67 -15.23 3.77
C VAL A 80 -4.58 -16.26 3.09
N GLN A 81 -4.89 -16.05 1.81
CA GLN A 81 -5.68 -16.94 0.95
C GLN A 81 -4.81 -17.71 -0.06
N ASP A 82 -3.48 -17.64 0.04
CA ASP A 82 -2.53 -18.23 -0.93
C ASP A 82 -2.72 -17.73 -2.38
N HIS A 83 -3.35 -16.56 -2.56
CA HIS A 83 -3.58 -15.96 -3.86
C HIS A 83 -2.31 -15.24 -4.35
N ARG A 84 -1.39 -16.03 -4.92
CA ARG A 84 -0.02 -15.61 -5.26
C ARG A 84 0.07 -14.34 -6.12
N GLU A 85 -0.77 -14.21 -7.14
CA GLU A 85 -0.70 -13.08 -8.07
C GLU A 85 -1.00 -11.75 -7.36
N GLY A 86 -2.15 -11.68 -6.67
CA GLY A 86 -2.56 -10.55 -5.84
C GLY A 86 -1.55 -10.25 -4.74
N ALA A 87 -1.12 -11.27 -3.98
CA ALA A 87 -0.13 -11.10 -2.92
C ALA A 87 1.18 -10.50 -3.45
N ARG A 88 1.70 -11.01 -4.57
CA ARG A 88 2.93 -10.51 -5.21
C ARG A 88 2.77 -9.09 -5.72
N PHE A 89 1.69 -8.79 -6.45
CA PHE A 89 1.49 -7.46 -7.02
C PHE A 89 1.33 -6.40 -5.92
N PHE A 90 0.43 -6.63 -4.96
CA PHE A 90 0.12 -5.62 -3.95
C PHE A 90 1.22 -5.46 -2.90
N SER A 91 1.94 -6.53 -2.54
CA SER A 91 3.10 -6.41 -1.65
C SER A 91 4.24 -5.62 -2.32
N ARG A 92 4.48 -5.83 -3.61
CA ARG A 92 5.46 -5.05 -4.39
C ARG A 92 5.07 -3.58 -4.46
N MET A 93 3.78 -3.29 -4.64
CA MET A 93 3.23 -1.92 -4.56
C MET A 93 3.42 -1.32 -3.16
N ALA A 94 3.14 -2.07 -2.09
CA ALA A 94 3.34 -1.61 -0.71
C ALA A 94 4.82 -1.29 -0.40
N VAL A 95 5.75 -2.13 -0.86
CA VAL A 95 7.19 -1.87 -0.71
C VAL A 95 7.60 -0.60 -1.45
N ALA A 96 7.11 -0.37 -2.67
CA ALA A 96 7.41 0.84 -3.45
C ALA A 96 6.74 2.11 -2.90
N SER A 97 5.77 1.99 -1.99
CA SER A 97 5.02 3.12 -1.45
C SER A 97 5.68 3.77 -0.23
N TYR A 98 6.96 3.50 0.07
CA TYR A 98 7.60 4.01 1.29
C TYR A 98 7.52 5.54 1.40
N GLY A 99 7.66 6.29 0.30
CA GLY A 99 7.53 7.75 0.34
C GLY A 99 6.09 8.27 0.49
N GLU A 100 5.09 7.40 0.32
CA GLU A 100 3.69 7.79 0.15
C GLU A 100 2.86 7.66 1.44
N ARG A 101 3.51 7.40 2.58
CA ARG A 101 2.82 7.07 3.85
C ARG A 101 2.19 8.25 4.55
N GLU A 102 2.68 9.45 4.33
CA GLU A 102 2.31 10.63 5.12
C GLU A 102 1.03 11.32 4.66
N ARG A 103 0.16 10.65 3.92
CA ARG A 103 -1.03 11.28 3.36
C ARG A 103 -2.20 10.30 3.30
N GLY A 104 -3.38 10.86 3.08
CA GLY A 104 -4.62 10.11 2.97
C GLY A 104 -5.74 10.67 3.83
N HIS A 105 -6.91 10.03 3.73
CA HIS A 105 -8.00 10.26 4.69
C HIS A 105 -7.57 9.74 6.07
N THR A 106 -7.85 10.51 7.12
CA THR A 106 -7.29 10.25 8.47
C THR A 106 -5.76 10.38 8.49
N GLY A 107 -5.24 11.43 7.84
CA GLY A 107 -3.81 11.74 7.75
C GLY A 107 -2.96 10.53 7.38
N ASN A 108 -1.89 10.34 8.15
CA ASN A 108 -0.93 9.26 8.00
C ASN A 108 -1.36 7.92 8.66
N TYR A 109 -2.42 7.90 9.47
CA TYR A 109 -2.72 6.79 10.38
C TYR A 109 -2.86 5.43 9.68
N PHE A 110 -3.84 5.32 8.77
CA PHE A 110 -4.07 4.06 8.03
C PHE A 110 -2.85 3.64 7.24
N SER A 111 -2.09 4.64 6.81
CA SER A 111 -0.92 4.38 6.02
C SER A 111 0.17 3.68 6.83
N TYR A 112 0.50 4.19 8.02
CA TYR A 112 1.47 3.52 8.88
C TYR A 112 0.95 2.22 9.48
N LEU A 113 -0.37 2.12 9.74
CA LEU A 113 -1.00 0.90 10.25
C LEU A 113 -0.77 -0.29 9.31
N TRP A 114 -0.98 -0.10 8.01
CA TRP A 114 -1.00 -1.20 7.05
C TRP A 114 0.30 -1.36 6.25
N GLY A 115 1.10 -0.29 6.08
CA GLY A 115 2.30 -0.30 5.25
C GLY A 115 3.29 -1.41 5.61
N GLY A 116 3.65 -1.53 6.90
CA GLY A 116 4.52 -2.61 7.39
C GLY A 116 3.95 -4.01 7.13
N PRO A 117 2.72 -4.32 7.58
CA PRO A 117 2.03 -5.58 7.28
C PRO A 117 2.01 -5.96 5.79
N GLY A 118 1.73 -4.98 4.90
CA GLY A 118 1.72 -5.18 3.46
C GLY A 118 3.11 -5.45 2.88
N ALA A 119 4.13 -4.66 3.27
CA ALA A 119 5.50 -4.84 2.83
C ALA A 119 6.10 -6.18 3.31
N CYS A 120 5.72 -6.63 4.51
CA CYS A 120 6.11 -7.94 5.06
C CYS A 120 5.71 -9.12 4.17
N ARG A 121 4.65 -9.00 3.37
CA ARG A 121 4.24 -10.05 2.42
C ARG A 121 5.27 -10.28 1.30
N ALA A 122 6.09 -9.28 1.02
CA ALA A 122 7.21 -9.37 0.09
C ALA A 122 8.49 -9.95 0.73
N GLY A 123 8.41 -10.42 1.98
CA GLY A 123 9.53 -11.05 2.68
C GLY A 123 10.33 -10.12 3.60
N PRO A 124 11.21 -10.69 4.43
CA PRO A 124 11.92 -9.95 5.47
C PRO A 124 12.89 -8.89 4.89
N GLU A 125 13.57 -9.18 3.78
CA GLU A 125 14.46 -8.24 3.11
C GLU A 125 13.69 -7.02 2.57
N ALA A 126 12.52 -7.27 1.97
CA ALA A 126 11.65 -6.22 1.45
C ALA A 126 11.06 -5.36 2.57
N ALA A 127 10.62 -5.98 3.67
CA ALA A 127 10.16 -5.26 4.86
C ALA A 127 11.26 -4.40 5.47
N ALA A 128 12.48 -4.94 5.59
CA ALA A 128 13.63 -4.20 6.10
C ALA A 128 13.99 -3.01 5.19
N ALA A 129 14.01 -3.21 3.87
CA ALA A 129 14.27 -2.14 2.91
C ALA A 129 13.20 -1.04 2.98
N PHE A 130 11.91 -1.41 3.03
CA PHE A 130 10.80 -0.48 3.22
C PHE A 130 10.93 0.32 4.53
N LEU A 131 11.17 -0.36 5.65
CA LEU A 131 11.31 0.31 6.96
C LEU A 131 12.57 1.18 7.04
N LYS A 132 13.64 0.83 6.33
CA LYS A 132 14.84 1.66 6.26
C LYS A 132 14.55 3.05 5.67
N GLU A 133 13.75 3.11 4.61
CA GLU A 133 13.31 4.38 4.01
C GLU A 133 12.34 5.17 4.91
N GLN A 134 11.71 4.51 5.89
CA GLN A 134 10.79 5.12 6.86
C GLN A 134 11.40 5.35 8.24
N ARG A 135 12.65 4.93 8.44
CA ARG A 135 13.32 4.96 9.75
C ARG A 135 13.25 6.35 10.38
N TRP A 136 13.55 7.38 9.60
CA TRP A 136 13.55 8.76 10.06
C TRP A 136 12.18 9.16 10.67
N TYR A 137 11.09 8.69 10.07
CA TYR A 137 9.74 9.03 10.52
C TYR A 137 9.41 8.33 11.83
N PHE A 138 9.76 7.04 11.94
CA PHE A 138 9.58 6.28 13.18
C PHE A 138 10.43 6.86 14.31
N ASP A 139 11.66 7.30 14.03
CA ASP A 139 12.55 7.88 15.03
C ASP A 139 12.05 9.26 15.50
N LEU A 140 11.59 10.12 14.59
CA LEU A 140 11.14 11.49 14.91
C LEU A 140 9.71 11.57 15.44
N SER A 141 8.83 10.64 15.06
CA SER A 141 7.41 10.66 15.49
C SER A 141 7.18 10.07 16.88
N ARG A 142 8.20 9.40 17.44
CA ARG A 142 8.13 8.80 18.77
C ARG A 142 8.31 9.87 19.85
N SER A 143 7.31 10.02 20.69
CA SER A 143 7.34 10.92 21.85
C SER A 143 8.29 10.40 22.93
N PHE A 144 8.70 11.25 23.87
CA PHE A 144 9.60 10.90 24.97
C PHE A 144 9.05 9.77 25.87
N ASP A 145 7.73 9.62 25.93
CA ASP A 145 7.01 8.57 26.67
C ASP A 145 6.80 7.29 25.83
N GLY A 146 7.43 7.20 24.66
CA GLY A 146 7.34 6.07 23.74
C GLY A 146 6.09 6.04 22.87
N ARG A 147 5.14 6.97 23.05
CA ARG A 147 3.90 7.03 22.25
C ARG A 147 4.13 7.59 20.85
N PHE A 148 3.30 7.16 19.91
CA PHE A 148 3.18 7.77 18.59
C PHE A 148 1.85 8.51 18.50
N ARG A 149 1.92 9.84 18.41
CA ARG A 149 0.73 10.67 18.23
C ARG A 149 0.37 10.79 16.76
N TYR A 150 -0.90 11.07 16.48
CA TYR A 150 -1.32 11.47 15.15
C TYR A 150 -0.57 12.73 14.70
N GLN A 151 0.10 12.64 13.55
CA GLN A 151 0.88 13.75 12.98
C GLN A 151 0.10 14.52 11.91
N GLY A 152 -1.10 14.06 11.55
CA GLY A 152 -1.73 14.51 10.32
C GLY A 152 -1.07 13.86 9.11
N GLY A 153 -1.06 14.59 8.02
CA GLY A 153 -0.48 14.16 6.77
C GLY A 153 0.08 15.34 5.99
N ALA A 154 1.21 15.11 5.34
CA ALA A 154 1.84 16.07 4.46
C ALA A 154 0.85 16.53 3.39
N ALA A 155 0.72 17.85 3.25
CA ALA A 155 -0.16 18.54 2.31
C ALA A 155 -1.68 18.32 2.47
N SER A 156 -2.16 17.47 3.38
CA SER A 156 -3.61 17.29 3.52
C SER A 156 -4.31 18.49 4.18
N ARG A 157 -5.63 18.60 4.02
CA ARG A 157 -6.43 19.73 4.54
C ARG A 157 -7.81 19.26 4.99
N GLY A 158 -8.45 20.07 5.83
CA GLY A 158 -9.86 19.88 6.19
C GLY A 158 -10.15 18.49 6.77
N ALA A 159 -11.03 17.72 6.11
CA ALA A 159 -11.45 16.40 6.58
C ALA A 159 -10.32 15.37 6.69
N GLU A 160 -9.22 15.56 5.97
CA GLU A 160 -8.06 14.68 6.02
C GLU A 160 -7.26 14.85 7.33
N HIS A 161 -7.47 15.96 8.06
CA HIS A 161 -6.72 16.39 9.26
C HIS A 161 -7.60 16.67 10.48
N LYS A 162 -8.46 15.72 10.86
CA LYS A 162 -9.42 15.90 11.96
C LYS A 162 -9.10 15.13 13.25
N TYR A 163 -8.02 14.36 13.26
CA TYR A 163 -7.81 13.30 14.26
C TYR A 163 -6.65 13.60 15.21
N GLY A 164 -6.42 14.87 15.55
CA GLY A 164 -5.31 15.33 16.41
C GLY A 164 -5.19 14.66 17.78
N HIS A 165 -6.27 14.02 18.25
CA HIS A 165 -6.32 13.33 19.54
C HIS A 165 -6.10 11.81 19.44
N PHE A 166 -5.88 11.25 18.24
CA PHE A 166 -5.69 9.81 18.07
C PHE A 166 -4.33 9.37 18.63
N ASP A 167 -4.37 8.33 19.46
CA ASP A 167 -3.20 7.52 19.80
C ASP A 167 -2.93 6.56 18.63
N CYS A 168 -1.79 6.74 17.97
CA CYS A 168 -1.37 5.93 16.84
C CYS A 168 -0.35 4.86 17.24
N THR A 169 0.01 4.73 18.52
CA THR A 169 1.09 3.85 19.01
C THR A 169 0.96 2.41 18.50
N GLY A 170 -0.25 1.85 18.53
CA GLY A 170 -0.50 0.50 18.01
C GLY A 170 -0.19 0.33 16.52
N ALA A 171 -0.44 1.35 15.69
CA ALA A 171 -0.15 1.30 14.26
C ALA A 171 1.34 1.18 13.97
N PHE A 172 2.19 1.87 14.73
CA PHE A 172 3.65 1.79 14.60
C PHE A 172 4.20 0.51 15.23
N LEU A 173 3.67 0.09 16.39
CA LEU A 173 4.08 -1.14 17.06
C LEU A 173 3.89 -2.39 16.20
N LEU A 174 2.84 -2.46 15.38
CA LEU A 174 2.63 -3.58 14.46
C LEU A 174 3.81 -3.77 13.49
N SER A 175 4.46 -2.70 13.05
CA SER A 175 5.64 -2.79 12.17
C SER A 175 6.86 -3.34 12.90
N TYR A 176 7.01 -3.08 14.20
CA TYR A 176 8.07 -3.66 15.03
C TYR A 176 7.84 -5.14 15.35
N LEU A 177 6.58 -5.60 15.31
CA LEU A 177 6.19 -6.98 15.60
C LEU A 177 6.18 -7.89 14.37
N LEU A 178 6.51 -7.37 13.18
CA LEU A 178 6.58 -8.18 11.95
C LEU A 178 7.54 -9.39 12.07
N PRO A 179 8.74 -9.28 12.67
CA PRO A 179 9.65 -10.42 12.78
C PRO A 179 9.07 -11.61 13.58
N GLU A 180 8.13 -11.34 14.49
CA GLU A 180 7.50 -12.39 15.30
C GLU A 180 6.56 -13.27 14.48
N GLY A 181 5.93 -12.74 13.43
CA GLY A 181 5.07 -13.51 12.51
C GLY A 181 3.91 -14.26 13.18
N ARG A 182 3.51 -13.90 14.40
CA ARG A 182 2.55 -14.66 15.23
C ARG A 182 1.09 -14.52 14.78
N LEU A 183 0.75 -13.42 14.11
CA LEU A 183 -0.60 -13.14 13.62
C LEU A 183 -0.62 -13.27 12.09
N PHE A 184 -1.77 -13.57 11.51
CA PHE A 184 -1.92 -13.58 10.04
C PHE A 184 -1.50 -12.23 9.43
N VAL A 185 -1.91 -11.13 10.05
CA VAL A 185 -1.52 -9.76 9.64
C VAL A 185 -0.03 -9.47 9.80
N THR A 186 0.70 -10.20 10.67
CA THR A 186 2.16 -10.02 10.85
C THR A 186 3.02 -11.07 10.15
N GLY A 187 2.43 -12.14 9.60
CA GLY A 187 3.16 -13.08 8.72
C GLY A 187 2.83 -14.55 8.92
N LYS A 188 1.91 -14.88 9.83
CA LYS A 188 1.57 -16.28 10.12
C LYS A 188 1.04 -16.95 8.87
N GLY A 189 1.73 -18.01 8.44
CA GLY A 189 1.34 -18.80 7.27
C GLY A 189 1.67 -18.16 5.93
N SER A 190 2.39 -17.04 5.89
CA SER A 190 2.75 -16.37 4.63
C SER A 190 3.63 -17.25 3.75
N SER A 191 3.34 -17.21 2.45
CA SER A 191 4.09 -17.97 1.46
C SER A 191 5.44 -17.31 1.15
N ARG A 192 6.51 -18.09 1.15
CA ARG A 192 7.85 -17.63 0.72
C ARG A 192 7.93 -17.38 -0.80
N SER A 193 6.96 -17.87 -1.58
CA SER A 193 6.99 -17.83 -3.05
C SER A 193 6.90 -16.43 -3.66
N GLY A 194 6.54 -15.41 -2.86
CA GLY A 194 6.43 -14.01 -3.27
C GLY A 194 7.56 -13.10 -2.80
N PHE A 195 8.60 -13.63 -2.15
CA PHE A 195 9.63 -12.79 -1.53
C PHE A 195 10.48 -12.06 -2.58
N LEU A 196 10.72 -10.77 -2.35
CA LEU A 196 11.57 -9.94 -3.19
C LEU A 196 12.99 -9.96 -2.63
N ALA A 197 13.96 -10.23 -3.50
CA ALA A 197 15.38 -10.22 -3.18
C ALA A 197 16.19 -9.69 -4.38
N GLY A 198 17.46 -9.35 -4.14
CA GLY A 198 18.41 -8.95 -5.18
C GLY A 198 17.91 -7.80 -6.06
N GLU A 199 18.09 -7.95 -7.38
CA GLU A 199 17.70 -6.93 -8.36
C GLU A 199 16.19 -6.63 -8.35
N LEU A 200 15.35 -7.64 -8.11
CA LEU A 200 13.90 -7.44 -8.07
C LEU A 200 13.49 -6.53 -6.90
N LEU A 201 14.13 -6.69 -5.74
CA LEU A 201 13.93 -5.79 -4.60
C LEU A 201 14.49 -4.39 -4.89
N ALA A 202 15.69 -4.30 -5.45
CA ALA A 202 16.31 -3.02 -5.80
C ALA A 202 15.45 -2.22 -6.79
N ASP A 203 14.92 -2.87 -7.84
CA ASP A 203 13.99 -2.29 -8.81
C ASP A 203 12.67 -1.85 -8.15
N THR A 204 12.19 -2.62 -7.17
CA THR A 204 10.97 -2.26 -6.42
C THR A 204 11.18 -1.00 -5.57
N ILE A 205 12.31 -0.90 -4.87
CA ILE A 205 12.65 0.31 -4.11
C ILE A 205 12.87 1.49 -5.07
N ALA A 206 13.55 1.28 -6.20
CA ALA A 206 13.75 2.33 -7.20
C ALA A 206 12.43 2.90 -7.73
N ALA A 207 11.40 2.07 -7.92
CA ALA A 207 10.07 2.51 -8.36
C ALA A 207 9.42 3.55 -7.42
N GLY A 208 9.71 3.48 -6.12
CA GLY A 208 9.20 4.42 -5.12
C GLY A 208 9.93 5.77 -5.05
N ARG A 209 11.08 5.92 -5.73
CA ARG A 209 11.93 7.09 -5.59
C ARG A 209 11.28 8.37 -6.10
N GLY A 210 11.62 9.46 -5.42
CA GLY A 210 11.28 10.81 -5.81
C GLY A 210 9.85 11.24 -5.47
N PHE A 211 9.03 10.38 -4.85
CA PHE A 211 7.73 10.80 -4.38
C PHE A 211 7.83 11.86 -3.27
N ASP A 212 6.98 12.87 -3.38
CA ASP A 212 6.70 13.88 -2.38
C ASP A 212 5.21 14.25 -2.46
N SER A 213 4.62 14.74 -1.36
CA SER A 213 3.18 14.99 -1.30
C SER A 213 2.69 16.15 -2.19
N TRP A 214 3.58 17.06 -2.62
CA TRP A 214 3.21 18.23 -3.42
C TRP A 214 3.36 17.95 -4.92
N GLY A 215 4.53 17.45 -5.34
CA GLY A 215 4.88 17.12 -6.70
C GLY A 215 4.42 15.73 -7.15
N LYS A 216 3.97 14.87 -6.22
CA LYS A 216 3.50 13.49 -6.47
C LYS A 216 4.51 12.66 -7.29
N GLY A 217 5.79 12.92 -7.10
CA GLY A 217 6.86 12.24 -7.82
C GLY A 217 7.17 12.78 -9.22
N LEU A 218 6.38 13.70 -9.78
CA LEU A 218 6.65 14.23 -11.12
C LEU A 218 7.96 15.03 -11.23
N PRO A 219 8.36 15.86 -10.24
CA PRO A 219 9.63 16.59 -10.31
C PRO A 219 10.85 15.68 -10.50
N HIS A 220 10.83 14.47 -9.94
CA HIS A 220 11.90 13.48 -10.12
C HIS A 220 12.01 13.01 -11.58
N TYR A 221 10.87 12.73 -12.22
CA TYR A 221 10.82 12.20 -13.58
C TYR A 221 11.15 13.26 -14.64
N ARG A 222 10.89 14.54 -14.35
CA ARG A 222 11.26 15.66 -15.26
C ARG A 222 12.77 15.77 -15.51
N GLN A 223 13.58 15.18 -14.65
CA GLN A 223 15.05 15.18 -14.76
C GLN A 223 15.57 14.15 -15.77
N PHE A 224 14.75 13.19 -16.22
CA PHE A 224 15.19 12.12 -17.12
C PHE A 224 15.20 12.54 -18.59
N THR A 225 15.94 11.83 -19.45
CA THR A 225 15.89 12.01 -20.91
C THR A 225 14.61 11.40 -21.50
N SER A 226 14.24 11.77 -22.73
CA SER A 226 13.03 11.24 -23.37
C SER A 226 13.16 9.73 -23.61
N ASP A 227 14.34 9.27 -24.04
CA ASP A 227 14.65 7.85 -24.19
C ASP A 227 14.45 7.09 -22.87
N ARG A 228 14.98 7.63 -21.76
CA ARG A 228 14.81 7.01 -20.45
C ARG A 228 13.34 6.94 -20.03
N LEU A 229 12.55 7.99 -20.32
CA LEU A 229 11.12 7.98 -20.00
C LEU A 229 10.36 6.96 -20.86
N MET A 230 10.73 6.79 -22.13
CA MET A 230 10.17 5.76 -23.01
C MET A 230 10.45 4.36 -22.48
N ASP A 231 11.68 4.09 -22.03
CA ASP A 231 12.02 2.80 -21.39
C ASP A 231 11.14 2.53 -20.16
N LEU A 232 10.90 3.56 -19.33
CA LEU A 232 10.10 3.44 -18.11
C LEU A 232 8.61 3.11 -18.38
N LEU A 233 8.11 3.26 -19.61
CA LEU A 233 6.77 2.81 -20.00
C LEU A 233 6.61 1.28 -19.97
N THR A 234 7.71 0.53 -19.94
CA THR A 234 7.72 -0.94 -19.81
C THR A 234 7.78 -1.42 -18.36
N SER A 235 7.89 -0.50 -17.39
CA SER A 235 8.02 -0.85 -15.97
C SER A 235 6.87 -1.72 -15.47
N TRP A 236 7.19 -2.65 -14.57
CA TRP A 236 6.20 -3.43 -13.83
C TRP A 236 5.22 -2.52 -13.06
N SER A 237 5.69 -1.35 -12.61
CA SER A 237 4.90 -0.46 -11.76
C SER A 237 3.96 0.38 -12.65
N PRO A 238 2.64 0.27 -12.46
CA PRO A 238 1.70 1.15 -13.15
C PRO A 238 1.93 2.63 -12.81
N VAL A 239 2.53 2.93 -11.65
CA VAL A 239 2.79 4.30 -11.19
C VAL A 239 4.02 4.89 -11.87
N VAL A 240 5.09 4.10 -12.02
CA VAL A 240 6.27 4.49 -12.80
C VAL A 240 5.87 4.78 -14.24
N ARG A 241 5.11 3.86 -14.86
CA ARG A 241 4.59 4.05 -16.23
C ARG A 241 3.75 5.32 -16.35
N PHE A 242 2.86 5.58 -15.39
CA PHE A 242 2.01 6.77 -15.39
C PHE A 242 2.81 8.06 -15.24
N ARG A 243 3.76 8.12 -14.29
CA ARG A 243 4.62 9.30 -14.07
C ARG A 243 5.50 9.57 -15.30
N ALA A 244 6.07 8.53 -15.90
CA ALA A 244 6.87 8.66 -17.13
C ALA A 244 6.03 9.14 -18.32
N ALA A 245 4.88 8.51 -18.58
CA ALA A 245 3.97 8.92 -19.65
C ALA A 245 3.48 10.36 -19.49
N ARG A 246 3.18 10.78 -18.25
CA ARG A 246 2.75 12.15 -17.96
C ARG A 246 3.85 13.17 -18.27
N VAL A 247 5.09 12.89 -17.89
CA VAL A 247 6.22 13.80 -18.17
C VAL A 247 6.57 13.80 -19.67
N LEU A 248 6.46 12.67 -20.37
CA LEU A 248 6.63 12.63 -21.83
C LEU A 248 5.63 13.54 -22.54
N ALA A 249 4.36 13.51 -22.11
CA ALA A 249 3.31 14.36 -22.66
C ALA A 249 3.52 15.87 -22.41
N GLU A 250 4.43 16.26 -21.50
CA GLU A 250 4.81 17.66 -21.28
C GLU A 250 5.91 18.14 -22.25
N ARG A 251 6.56 17.24 -23.00
CA ARG A 251 7.69 17.58 -23.87
C ARG A 251 7.22 17.96 -25.28
N PRO A 252 7.75 19.06 -25.86
CA PRO A 252 7.58 19.31 -27.29
C PRO A 252 8.27 18.19 -28.09
N GLU A 253 7.70 17.89 -29.26
CA GLU A 253 8.27 16.95 -30.24
C GLU A 253 9.70 17.31 -30.68
#